data_AF-A0A2M8C0F2-F1
#
_entry.id   AF-A0A2M8C0F2-F1
#
_cell.length_a   1.000
_cell.length_b   1.000
_cell.length_c   1.000
_cell.angle_alpha   90.00
_cell.angle_beta   90.00
_cell.angle_gamma   90.00
#
_symmetry.space_group_name_H-M   'P 1'
#
loop_
_entity.id
_entity.type
_entity.pdbx_description
1 polymer ?
#
loop_
_entity_poly.entity_id
_entity_poly.type
_entity_poly.pdbx_seq_one_letter_code
_entity_poly.pdbx_strand_id
1 'polypeptide(L)'
;MDIVTLVENTASRVGVIAEWGLSILVEVGGLKVLLDTGQSASVVHNASVLGIDLSTIDKIIVSHGHFDHTGGLRQLLMAMRKEVEIIAHPDIWDAKYVQRPGETVHSYIGIPFQKEELESLGASFTLTSKPVWISDRIVTTGEIPMLTDYEKIDANLYVKREGVFCPDPLKDDMALVVKTSQGLVIVAGCAHRGIVNTMRHAQKLTRVEAIDTVVGGTHLIRP
;
A
#
# COMPACT_ATOMS: atom_id res chain seq x y z
N MET A 1 10.86 -6.69 16.24
CA MET A 1 10.15 -6.17 15.05
C MET A 1 9.19 -7.26 14.70
N ASP A 2 7.92 -6.91 14.58
CA ASP A 2 6.86 -7.85 14.29
C ASP A 2 6.17 -7.42 12.99
N ILE A 3 5.83 -8.39 12.16
CA ILE A 3 5.11 -8.19 10.91
C ILE A 3 3.90 -9.12 10.94
N VAL A 4 2.71 -8.57 10.78
CA VAL A 4 1.45 -9.32 10.79
C VAL A 4 0.67 -8.99 9.53
N THR A 5 0.42 -10.00 8.70
CA THR A 5 -0.50 -9.88 7.56
C THR A 5 -1.93 -9.90 8.08
N LEU A 6 -2.64 -8.79 7.89
CA LEU A 6 -4.07 -8.66 8.23
C LEU A 6 -4.97 -9.06 7.07
N VAL A 7 -4.57 -8.79 5.83
CA VAL A 7 -5.35 -9.14 4.63
C VAL A 7 -4.40 -9.67 3.57
N GLU A 8 -4.79 -10.78 2.94
CA GLU A 8 -4.10 -11.40 1.82
C GLU A 8 -5.10 -12.29 1.05
N ASN A 9 -4.75 -12.69 -0.17
CA ASN A 9 -5.54 -13.54 -1.05
C ASN A 9 -5.79 -14.95 -0.49
N THR A 10 -5.03 -15.37 0.52
CA THR A 10 -5.18 -16.66 1.19
C THR A 10 -5.23 -16.49 2.71
N ALA A 11 -5.87 -17.46 3.38
CA ALA A 11 -5.93 -17.51 4.84
C ALA A 11 -5.66 -18.95 5.30
N SER A 12 -4.76 -19.10 6.27
CA SER A 12 -4.34 -20.39 6.82
C SER A 12 -4.69 -20.58 8.29
N ARG A 13 -5.31 -19.57 8.92
CA ARG A 13 -5.70 -19.56 10.35
C ARG A 13 -7.22 -19.57 10.49
N VAL A 14 -7.72 -20.40 11.39
CA VAL A 14 -9.16 -20.46 11.72
C VAL A 14 -9.66 -19.07 12.13
N GLY A 15 -10.77 -18.64 11.52
CA GLY A 15 -11.42 -17.36 11.77
C GLY A 15 -10.91 -16.20 10.92
N VAL A 16 -9.69 -16.29 10.37
CA VAL A 16 -9.15 -15.27 9.45
C VAL A 16 -9.79 -15.46 8.07
N ILE A 17 -10.24 -14.38 7.46
CA ILE A 17 -10.85 -14.39 6.11
C ILE A 17 -9.87 -13.84 5.08
N ALA A 18 -9.85 -14.47 3.91
CA ALA A 18 -9.07 -14.05 2.75
C ALA A 18 -9.93 -13.20 1.82
N GLU A 19 -9.28 -12.26 1.12
CA GLU A 19 -9.87 -11.52 0.01
C GLU A 19 -8.77 -11.09 -0.96
N TRP A 20 -9.15 -10.76 -2.19
CA TRP A 20 -8.18 -10.14 -3.10
C TRP A 20 -7.82 -8.75 -2.57
N GLY A 21 -6.60 -8.60 -2.04
CA GLY A 21 -6.10 -7.36 -1.46
C GLY A 21 -4.98 -7.60 -0.47
N LEU A 22 -4.39 -6.52 0.05
CA LEU A 22 -3.26 -6.61 0.98
C LEU A 22 -3.42 -5.63 2.14
N SER A 23 -3.03 -6.08 3.34
CA SER A 23 -2.82 -5.21 4.49
C SER A 23 -1.80 -5.85 5.43
N ILE A 24 -0.74 -5.12 5.79
CA ILE A 24 0.36 -5.61 6.62
C ILE A 24 0.64 -4.61 7.74
N LEU A 25 0.52 -5.07 8.98
CA LEU A 25 0.89 -4.31 10.17
C LEU A 25 2.37 -4.57 10.51
N VAL A 26 3.13 -3.50 10.69
CA VAL A 26 4.56 -3.52 11.01
C VAL A 26 4.80 -2.81 12.33
N GLU A 27 5.40 -3.50 13.30
CA GLU A 27 5.77 -2.95 14.60
C GLU A 27 7.29 -2.89 14.79
N VAL A 28 7.82 -1.67 14.97
CA VAL A 28 9.27 -1.42 15.13
C VAL A 28 9.49 -0.29 16.13
N GLY A 29 10.23 -0.58 17.21
CA GLY A 29 10.62 0.45 18.18
C GLY A 29 9.42 1.08 18.90
N GLY A 30 8.35 0.32 19.11
CA GLY A 30 7.10 0.80 19.72
C GLY A 30 6.15 1.54 18.77
N LEU A 31 6.54 1.74 17.51
CA LEU A 31 5.67 2.32 16.48
C LEU A 31 4.98 1.21 15.68
N LYS A 32 3.66 1.37 15.49
CA LYS A 32 2.82 0.49 14.69
C LYS A 32 2.37 1.20 13.41
N VAL A 33 2.88 0.74 12.27
CA VAL A 33 2.58 1.29 10.94
C VAL A 33 1.81 0.25 10.15
N LEU A 34 0.63 0.61 9.67
CA LEU A 34 -0.18 -0.24 8.80
C LEU A 34 0.07 0.13 7.34
N LEU A 35 0.56 -0.80 6.54
CA LEU A 35 0.60 -0.66 5.08
C LEU A 35 -0.68 -1.27 4.49
N ASP A 36 -1.44 -0.45 3.75
CA ASP A 36 -2.68 -0.81 3.07
C ASP A 36 -3.79 -1.36 3.99
N THR A 37 -4.98 -1.53 3.43
CA THR A 37 -6.22 -1.83 4.19
C THR A 37 -7.07 -2.92 3.57
N GLY A 38 -6.57 -3.61 2.54
CA GLY A 38 -7.35 -4.58 1.79
C GLY A 38 -8.48 -3.94 0.97
N GLN A 39 -9.40 -4.79 0.53
CA GLN A 39 -10.52 -4.45 -0.33
C GLN A 39 -11.79 -4.10 0.46
N SER A 40 -11.95 -4.65 1.66
CA SER A 40 -13.20 -4.54 2.40
C SER A 40 -13.01 -4.48 3.92
N ALA A 41 -14.07 -4.82 4.68
CA ALA A 41 -14.04 -4.86 6.14
C ALA A 41 -13.15 -5.98 6.72
N SER A 42 -12.55 -6.83 5.88
CA SER A 42 -11.69 -7.94 6.29
C SER A 42 -10.52 -7.50 7.17
N VAL A 43 -9.95 -6.32 6.95
CA VAL A 43 -8.89 -5.76 7.82
C VAL A 43 -9.35 -5.61 9.27
N VAL A 44 -10.60 -5.18 9.50
CA VAL A 44 -11.17 -4.99 10.84
C VAL A 44 -11.50 -6.33 11.47
N HIS A 45 -12.12 -7.22 10.70
CA HIS A 45 -12.45 -8.58 11.14
C HIS A 45 -11.20 -9.36 11.55
N ASN A 46 -10.19 -9.38 10.67
CA ASN A 46 -8.94 -10.10 10.91
C ASN A 46 -8.15 -9.52 12.08
N ALA A 47 -8.10 -8.19 12.23
CA ALA A 47 -7.50 -7.58 13.41
C ALA A 47 -8.18 -8.05 14.71
N SER A 48 -9.52 -8.10 14.74
CA SER A 48 -10.28 -8.61 15.88
C SER A 48 -9.96 -10.08 16.18
N VAL A 49 -9.96 -10.95 15.16
CA VAL A 49 -9.63 -12.39 15.29
C VAL A 49 -8.21 -12.61 15.80
N LEU A 50 -7.28 -11.74 15.41
CA LEU A 50 -5.88 -11.80 15.79
C LEU A 50 -5.59 -11.11 17.14
N GLY A 51 -6.59 -10.47 17.76
CA GLY A 51 -6.43 -9.74 19.03
C GLY A 51 -5.65 -8.43 18.89
N ILE A 52 -5.66 -7.82 17.70
CA ILE A 52 -4.97 -6.57 17.40
C ILE A 52 -5.91 -5.40 17.66
N ASP A 53 -5.50 -4.50 18.56
CA ASP A 53 -6.18 -3.25 18.82
C ASP A 53 -5.81 -2.20 17.76
N LEU A 54 -6.73 -1.96 16.83
CA LEU A 54 -6.57 -0.99 15.74
C LEU A 54 -6.35 0.45 16.24
N SER A 55 -6.84 0.80 17.44
CA SER A 55 -6.62 2.13 18.01
C SER A 55 -5.15 2.40 18.34
N THR A 56 -4.33 1.36 18.43
CA THR A 56 -2.88 1.46 18.68
C THR A 56 -2.05 1.70 17.42
N ILE A 57 -2.64 1.70 16.22
CA ILE A 57 -1.93 1.99 14.97
C ILE A 57 -1.57 3.47 14.93
N ASP A 58 -0.30 3.80 14.79
CA ASP A 58 0.20 5.18 14.82
C ASP A 58 0.02 5.88 13.47
N LYS A 59 0.28 5.15 12.38
CA LYS A 59 0.22 5.67 11.00
C LYS A 59 -0.28 4.61 10.04
N ILE A 60 -0.96 5.08 8.98
CA ILE A 60 -1.35 4.26 7.84
C ILE A 60 -0.55 4.74 6.63
N ILE A 61 -0.03 3.81 5.84
CA ILE A 61 0.63 4.07 4.58
C ILE A 61 -0.23 3.45 3.48
N VAL A 62 -0.59 4.22 2.47
CA VAL A 62 -1.25 3.69 1.27
C VAL A 62 -0.19 3.52 0.20
N SER A 63 0.04 2.28 -0.22
CA SER A 63 1.06 1.93 -1.21
C SER A 63 0.72 2.47 -2.59
N HIS A 64 -0.55 2.45 -3.00
CA HIS A 64 -1.09 3.03 -4.24
C HIS A 64 -2.62 3.08 -4.19
N GLY A 65 -3.23 3.80 -5.13
CA GLY A 65 -4.66 4.13 -5.14
C GLY A 65 -5.62 3.03 -5.59
N HIS A 66 -5.22 1.75 -5.66
CA HIS A 66 -6.14 0.69 -6.05
C HIS A 66 -7.10 0.26 -4.94
N PHE A 67 -8.31 -0.14 -5.31
CA PHE A 67 -9.40 -0.45 -4.38
C PHE A 67 -9.11 -1.66 -3.47
N ASP A 68 -8.28 -2.60 -3.91
CA ASP A 68 -7.86 -3.77 -3.14
C ASP A 68 -6.77 -3.48 -2.09
N HIS A 69 -6.29 -2.24 -2.05
CA HIS A 69 -5.37 -1.70 -1.04
C HIS A 69 -6.02 -0.62 -0.17
N THR A 70 -7.07 0.04 -0.68
CA THR A 70 -7.71 1.21 -0.06
C THR A 70 -9.15 0.98 0.38
N GLY A 71 -9.76 -0.14 -0.01
CA GLY A 71 -11.18 -0.41 0.18
C GLY A 71 -11.60 -0.63 1.63
N GLY A 72 -10.66 -1.02 2.50
CA GLY A 72 -10.91 -1.15 3.94
C GLY A 72 -10.77 0.14 4.75
N LEU A 73 -10.30 1.25 4.15
CA LEU A 73 -10.02 2.50 4.86
C LEU A 73 -11.20 3.01 5.68
N ARG A 74 -12.40 3.05 5.09
CA ARG A 74 -13.59 3.58 5.76
C ARG A 74 -13.94 2.80 7.02
N GLN A 75 -13.98 1.48 6.93
CA GLN A 75 -14.31 0.59 8.04
C GLN A 75 -13.23 0.60 9.11
N LEU A 76 -11.96 0.66 8.70
CA LEU A 76 -10.82 0.81 9.60
C LEU A 76 -10.94 2.10 10.42
N LEU A 77 -11.16 3.25 9.78
CA LEU A 77 -11.30 4.55 10.46
C LEU A 77 -12.48 4.55 11.44
N MET A 78 -13.65 4.04 11.02
CA MET A 78 -14.82 3.87 11.89
C MET A 78 -14.53 3.00 13.12
N ALA A 79 -13.70 1.96 12.98
CA ALA A 79 -13.30 1.07 14.06
C ALA A 79 -12.26 1.71 15.00
N MET A 80 -11.31 2.48 14.45
CA MET A 80 -10.26 3.16 15.21
C MET A 80 -10.78 4.28 16.11
N ARG A 81 -11.78 5.04 15.65
CA ARG A 81 -12.41 6.15 16.40
C ARG A 81 -11.42 7.18 16.94
N LYS A 82 -10.36 7.46 16.18
CA LYS A 82 -9.35 8.46 16.49
C LYS A 82 -8.85 9.11 15.21
N GLU A 83 -8.23 10.26 15.35
CA GLU A 83 -7.43 10.83 14.27
C GLU A 83 -6.20 9.94 14.01
N VAL A 84 -5.89 9.68 12.74
CA VAL A 84 -4.71 8.94 12.31
C VAL A 84 -4.12 9.56 11.04
N GLU A 85 -2.81 9.70 11.02
CA GLU A 85 -2.10 10.17 9.84
C GLU A 85 -2.05 9.07 8.77
N ILE A 86 -2.43 9.43 7.55
CA ILE A 86 -2.33 8.60 6.36
C ILE A 86 -1.30 9.21 5.42
N ILE A 87 -0.16 8.55 5.24
CA ILE A 87 0.89 8.97 4.31
C ILE A 87 0.67 8.28 2.97
N ALA A 88 0.63 9.06 1.91
CA ALA A 88 0.40 8.54 0.57
C ALA A 88 0.94 9.49 -0.51
N HIS A 89 1.01 9.00 -1.75
CA HIS A 89 1.29 9.85 -2.90
C HIS A 89 0.06 10.72 -3.26
N PRO A 90 0.21 11.95 -3.78
CA PRO A 90 -0.94 12.71 -4.28
C PRO A 90 -1.75 11.99 -5.38
N ASP A 91 -1.07 11.31 -6.30
CA ASP A 91 -1.69 10.59 -7.44
C ASP A 91 -2.51 9.35 -7.03
N ILE A 92 -2.61 8.97 -5.73
CA ILE A 92 -3.56 7.92 -5.32
C ILE A 92 -5.01 8.28 -5.67
N TRP A 93 -5.30 9.57 -5.79
CA TRP A 93 -6.62 10.11 -6.08
C TRP A 93 -6.93 10.20 -7.58
N ASP A 94 -5.98 9.87 -8.46
CA ASP A 94 -6.28 9.76 -9.88
C ASP A 94 -7.37 8.68 -10.08
N ALA A 95 -8.29 8.92 -11.01
CA ALA A 95 -9.32 7.93 -11.32
C ALA A 95 -8.69 6.77 -12.10
N LYS A 96 -8.38 5.68 -11.41
CA LYS A 96 -7.69 4.49 -11.94
C LYS A 96 -8.64 3.46 -12.53
N TYR A 97 -8.23 2.85 -13.63
CA TYR A 97 -9.00 1.89 -14.40
C TYR A 97 -8.13 0.74 -14.92
N VAL A 98 -8.77 -0.39 -15.20
CA VAL A 98 -8.18 -1.52 -15.94
C VAL A 98 -9.03 -1.85 -17.16
N GLN A 99 -8.39 -2.28 -18.25
CA GLN A 99 -9.05 -2.92 -19.39
C GLN A 99 -8.51 -4.34 -19.58
N ARG A 100 -9.25 -5.37 -19.16
CA ARG A 100 -8.75 -6.75 -19.25
C ARG A 100 -8.79 -7.28 -20.69
N PRO A 101 -7.99 -8.32 -21.03
CA PRO A 101 -8.04 -8.93 -22.34
C PRO A 101 -9.46 -9.35 -22.75
N GLY A 102 -9.94 -8.86 -23.90
CA GLY A 102 -11.29 -9.14 -24.39
C GLY A 102 -12.37 -8.18 -23.88
N GLU A 103 -12.07 -7.27 -22.96
CA GLU A 103 -13.01 -6.24 -22.51
C GLU A 103 -12.96 -5.01 -23.41
N THR A 104 -14.13 -4.46 -23.73
CA THR A 104 -14.27 -3.19 -24.45
C THR A 104 -14.46 -2.00 -23.53
N VAL A 105 -14.55 -2.23 -22.21
CA VAL A 105 -14.87 -1.24 -21.20
C VAL A 105 -13.71 -1.14 -20.21
N HIS A 106 -13.45 0.08 -19.75
CA HIS A 106 -12.50 0.35 -18.68
C HIS A 106 -13.24 0.24 -17.33
N SER A 107 -12.85 -0.72 -16.51
CA SER A 107 -13.41 -0.93 -15.17
C SER A 107 -12.69 -0.05 -14.15
N TYR A 108 -13.42 0.70 -13.34
CA TYR A 108 -12.82 1.52 -12.28
C TYR A 108 -12.21 0.63 -11.20
N ILE A 109 -10.96 0.92 -10.83
CA ILE A 109 -10.20 0.20 -9.79
C ILE A 109 -9.56 1.16 -8.78
N GLY A 110 -9.91 2.44 -8.81
CA GLY A 110 -9.37 3.44 -7.88
C GLY A 110 -10.04 3.40 -6.50
N ILE A 111 -9.71 4.38 -5.66
CA ILE A 111 -10.29 4.53 -4.31
C ILE A 111 -11.81 4.69 -4.41
N PRO A 112 -12.62 3.92 -3.66
CA PRO A 112 -14.08 3.96 -3.75
C PRO A 112 -14.74 5.05 -2.88
N PHE A 113 -13.94 5.92 -2.25
CA PHE A 113 -14.37 6.93 -1.28
C PHE A 113 -13.90 8.32 -1.69
N GLN A 114 -14.62 9.35 -1.25
CA GLN A 114 -14.13 10.73 -1.35
C GLN A 114 -13.15 11.03 -0.23
N LYS A 115 -12.20 11.94 -0.48
CA LYS A 115 -11.20 12.33 0.53
C LYS A 115 -11.86 12.90 1.78
N GLU A 116 -12.87 13.75 1.59
CA GLU A 116 -13.60 14.45 2.65
C GLU A 116 -14.40 13.46 3.53
N GLU A 117 -14.89 12.36 2.94
CA GLU A 117 -15.54 11.28 3.69
C GLU A 117 -14.56 10.66 4.69
N LEU A 118 -13.36 10.28 4.22
CA LEU A 118 -12.33 9.67 5.06
C LEU A 118 -11.80 10.65 6.11
N GLU A 119 -11.62 11.93 5.75
CA GLU A 119 -11.21 12.98 6.70
C GLU A 119 -12.26 13.15 7.81
N SER A 120 -13.55 13.11 7.48
CA SER A 120 -14.63 13.17 8.47
C SER A 120 -14.66 11.99 9.46
N LEU A 121 -14.00 10.88 9.11
CA LEU A 121 -13.85 9.68 9.94
C LEU A 121 -12.53 9.64 10.72
N GLY A 122 -11.69 10.68 10.62
CA GLY A 122 -10.43 10.81 11.36
C GLY A 122 -9.17 10.62 10.52
N ALA A 123 -9.26 10.50 9.19
CA ALA A 123 -8.05 10.51 8.36
C ALA A 123 -7.41 11.90 8.31
N SER A 124 -6.10 11.97 8.50
CA SER A 124 -5.29 13.17 8.26
C SER A 124 -4.26 12.86 7.18
N PHE A 125 -4.47 13.34 5.96
CA PHE A 125 -3.64 12.96 4.81
C PHE A 125 -2.36 13.79 4.69
N THR A 126 -1.22 13.12 4.73
CA THR A 126 0.10 13.65 4.33
C THR A 126 0.40 13.18 2.90
N LEU A 127 0.01 14.01 1.91
CA LEU A 127 0.21 13.71 0.50
C LEU A 127 1.56 14.23 0.00
N THR A 128 2.44 13.35 -0.46
CA THR A 128 3.78 13.72 -0.94
C THR A 128 4.35 12.71 -1.93
N SER A 129 5.07 13.19 -2.94
CA SER A 129 5.88 12.35 -3.85
C SER A 129 7.25 11.97 -3.27
N LYS A 130 7.64 12.59 -2.17
CA LYS A 130 8.96 12.42 -1.53
C LYS A 130 8.93 11.37 -0.43
N PRO A 131 10.07 10.72 -0.14
CA PRO A 131 10.23 9.88 1.04
C PRO A 131 9.83 10.58 2.34
N VAL A 132 9.14 9.88 3.23
CA VAL A 132 8.80 10.36 4.58
C VAL A 132 9.47 9.48 5.62
N TRP A 133 10.37 10.06 6.41
CA TRP A 133 10.97 9.38 7.56
C TRP A 133 9.99 9.42 8.73
N ILE A 134 9.47 8.26 9.11
CA ILE A 134 8.55 8.08 10.24
C ILE A 134 9.34 8.02 11.56
N SER A 135 10.55 7.45 11.50
CA SER A 135 11.53 7.45 12.59
C SER A 135 12.94 7.41 12.00
N ASP A 136 13.97 7.29 12.82
CA ASP A 136 15.33 7.02 12.36
C ASP A 136 15.47 5.66 11.66
N ARG A 137 14.49 4.76 11.81
CA ARG A 137 14.50 3.38 11.29
C ARG A 137 13.45 3.11 10.21
N ILE A 138 12.38 3.89 10.12
CA ILE A 138 11.24 3.61 9.24
C ILE A 138 11.08 4.75 8.24
N VAL A 139 10.97 4.43 6.95
CA VAL A 139 10.82 5.42 5.87
C VAL A 139 9.90 4.90 4.76
N THR A 140 9.06 5.75 4.19
CA THR A 140 8.35 5.45 2.92
C THR A 140 9.26 5.77 1.73
N THR A 141 9.13 5.04 0.63
CA THR A 141 10.01 5.26 -0.54
C THR A 141 9.73 6.57 -1.28
N GLY A 142 8.54 7.16 -1.15
CA GLY A 142 8.03 8.12 -2.13
C GLY A 142 7.94 7.48 -3.51
N GLU A 143 7.99 8.30 -4.56
CA GLU A 143 8.01 7.82 -5.96
C GLU A 143 9.22 6.89 -6.20
N ILE A 144 8.94 5.68 -6.69
CA ILE A 144 9.97 4.71 -7.07
C ILE A 144 10.40 4.96 -8.52
N PRO A 145 11.67 5.19 -8.86
CA PRO A 145 12.10 5.34 -10.25
C PRO A 145 12.10 4.00 -11.01
N MET A 146 11.80 4.02 -12.31
CA MET A 146 12.03 2.87 -13.20
C MET A 146 13.53 2.79 -13.53
N LEU A 147 14.27 1.91 -12.86
CA LEU A 147 15.74 1.77 -12.97
C LEU A 147 16.18 0.59 -13.82
N THR A 148 15.26 -0.32 -14.15
CA THR A 148 15.49 -1.54 -14.92
C THR A 148 14.82 -1.42 -16.29
N ASP A 149 15.34 -2.14 -17.28
CA ASP A 149 14.78 -2.26 -18.64
C ASP A 149 13.79 -3.42 -18.76
N TYR A 150 13.79 -4.35 -17.79
CA TYR A 150 12.96 -5.54 -17.76
C TYR A 150 11.68 -5.42 -16.92
N GLU A 151 11.64 -4.58 -15.87
CA GLU A 151 10.39 -4.32 -15.14
C GLU A 151 9.57 -3.27 -15.88
N LYS A 152 8.30 -3.56 -16.08
CA LYS A 152 7.38 -2.74 -16.87
C LYS A 152 6.07 -2.63 -16.11
N ILE A 153 5.42 -1.49 -16.24
CA ILE A 153 4.05 -1.29 -15.78
C ILE A 153 3.12 -1.97 -16.80
N ASP A 154 2.09 -2.64 -16.31
CA ASP A 154 1.14 -3.34 -17.16
C ASP A 154 0.39 -2.37 -18.08
N ALA A 155 0.35 -2.70 -19.37
CA ALA A 155 -0.22 -1.85 -20.42
C ALA A 155 -1.76 -1.76 -20.36
N ASN A 156 -2.40 -2.53 -19.49
CA ASN A 156 -3.84 -2.55 -19.29
C ASN A 156 -4.32 -1.62 -18.17
N LEU A 157 -3.42 -0.88 -17.50
CA LEU A 157 -3.73 0.06 -16.44
C LEU A 157 -3.81 1.49 -16.98
N TYR A 158 -4.85 2.21 -16.58
CA TYR A 158 -5.18 3.52 -17.11
C TYR A 158 -5.60 4.51 -16.01
N VAL A 159 -5.32 5.78 -16.25
CA VAL A 159 -5.94 6.91 -15.55
C VAL A 159 -6.83 7.69 -16.51
N LYS A 160 -7.94 8.22 -15.99
CA LYS A 160 -8.82 9.08 -16.78
C LYS A 160 -8.50 10.56 -16.55
N ARG A 161 -8.01 11.25 -17.56
CA ARG A 161 -7.68 12.69 -17.53
C ARG A 161 -8.47 13.43 -18.59
N GLU A 162 -9.20 14.47 -18.20
CA GLU A 162 -10.03 15.27 -19.12
C GLU A 162 -11.00 14.43 -19.99
N GLY A 163 -11.49 13.30 -19.44
CA GLY A 163 -12.39 12.39 -20.14
C GLY A 163 -11.70 11.31 -20.99
N VAL A 164 -10.39 11.37 -21.17
CA VAL A 164 -9.60 10.43 -21.99
C VAL A 164 -8.88 9.42 -21.09
N PHE A 165 -8.83 8.15 -21.52
CA PHE A 165 -8.03 7.12 -20.87
C PHE A 165 -6.59 7.19 -21.37
N CYS A 166 -5.67 7.35 -20.43
CA CYS A 166 -4.23 7.38 -20.68
C CYS A 166 -3.56 6.26 -19.87
N PRO A 167 -2.46 5.66 -20.34
CA PRO A 167 -1.70 4.69 -19.54
C PRO A 167 -1.37 5.27 -18.16
N ASP A 168 -1.63 4.51 -17.10
CA ASP A 168 -1.31 4.93 -15.73
C ASP A 168 0.20 4.81 -15.50
N PRO A 169 0.92 5.89 -15.15
CA PRO A 169 2.33 5.80 -14.82
C PRO A 169 2.60 5.17 -13.44
N LEU A 170 1.57 4.89 -12.64
CA LEU A 170 1.67 4.27 -11.31
C LEU A 170 2.63 5.02 -10.36
N LYS A 171 2.79 6.35 -10.53
CA LYS A 171 3.71 7.16 -9.71
C LYS A 171 3.43 7.07 -8.22
N ASP A 172 2.19 6.76 -7.88
CA ASP A 172 1.74 6.56 -6.53
C ASP A 172 2.24 5.30 -5.85
N ASP A 173 2.76 4.32 -6.61
CA ASP A 173 3.34 3.08 -6.06
C ASP A 173 4.54 3.39 -5.15
N MET A 174 4.39 3.03 -3.88
CA MET A 174 5.39 3.19 -2.84
C MET A 174 5.44 1.98 -1.89
N ALA A 175 6.56 1.86 -1.18
CA ALA A 175 6.80 0.81 -0.20
C ALA A 175 7.21 1.41 1.15
N LEU A 176 7.08 0.60 2.20
CA LEU A 176 7.65 0.89 3.51
C LEU A 176 9.00 0.20 3.65
N VAL A 177 10.01 0.92 4.15
CA VAL A 177 11.35 0.40 4.35
C VAL A 177 11.73 0.54 5.82
N VAL A 178 12.19 -0.54 6.42
CA VAL A 178 12.66 -0.60 7.80
C VAL A 178 14.13 -0.97 7.84
N LYS A 179 14.94 -0.15 8.52
CA LYS A 179 16.35 -0.45 8.81
C LYS A 179 16.46 -1.36 10.03
N THR A 180 17.13 -2.49 9.85
CA THR A 180 17.50 -3.43 10.92
C THR A 180 19.01 -3.60 10.99
N SER A 181 19.50 -4.33 11.99
CA SER A 181 20.91 -4.69 12.09
C SER A 181 21.32 -5.76 11.07
N GLN A 182 20.36 -6.46 10.46
CA GLN A 182 20.59 -7.50 9.46
C GLN A 182 20.52 -6.96 8.02
N GLY A 183 19.86 -5.81 7.83
CA GLY A 183 19.70 -5.16 6.54
C GLY A 183 18.39 -4.39 6.45
N LEU A 184 17.93 -4.15 5.24
CA LEU A 184 16.62 -3.59 4.97
C LEU A 184 15.55 -4.67 5.00
N VAL A 185 14.44 -4.36 5.67
CA VAL A 185 13.17 -5.05 5.47
C VAL A 185 12.29 -4.15 4.62
N ILE A 186 11.87 -4.63 3.46
CA ILE A 186 11.04 -3.89 2.51
C ILE A 186 9.65 -4.52 2.49
N VAL A 187 8.63 -3.71 2.75
CA VAL A 187 7.22 -4.11 2.76
C VAL A 187 6.54 -3.38 1.61
N ALA A 188 6.20 -4.12 0.56
CA ALA A 188 5.60 -3.60 -0.67
C ALA A 188 4.07 -3.83 -0.71
N GLY A 189 3.36 -2.94 -1.41
CA GLY A 189 1.97 -3.15 -1.80
C GLY A 189 1.86 -4.17 -2.93
N CYS A 190 1.57 -3.71 -4.16
CA CYS A 190 1.63 -4.55 -5.36
C CYS A 190 2.99 -4.50 -6.08
N ALA A 191 3.78 -3.43 -5.92
CA ALA A 191 5.04 -3.20 -6.65
C ALA A 191 4.86 -3.10 -8.18
N HIS A 192 3.88 -2.31 -8.62
CA HIS A 192 3.64 -2.03 -10.06
C HIS A 192 4.85 -1.43 -10.77
N ARG A 193 5.69 -0.67 -10.05
CA ARG A 193 6.92 -0.09 -10.59
C ARG A 193 8.12 -1.02 -10.49
N GLY A 194 7.88 -2.28 -10.11
CA GLY A 194 8.87 -3.34 -10.09
C GLY A 194 9.55 -3.49 -8.73
N ILE A 195 9.55 -4.71 -8.19
CA ILE A 195 10.16 -4.99 -6.89
C ILE A 195 11.67 -4.76 -6.88
N VAL A 196 12.37 -4.98 -8.00
CA VAL A 196 13.82 -4.73 -8.07
C VAL A 196 14.13 -3.24 -8.12
N ASN A 197 13.32 -2.45 -8.84
CA ASN A 197 13.36 -0.99 -8.77
C ASN A 197 13.14 -0.49 -7.34
N THR A 198 12.14 -1.03 -6.63
CA THR A 198 11.88 -0.73 -5.22
C THR A 198 13.08 -1.03 -4.34
N MET A 199 13.67 -2.22 -4.48
CA MET A 199 14.85 -2.64 -3.71
C MET A 199 16.05 -1.72 -3.93
N ARG A 200 16.39 -1.41 -5.19
CA ARG A 200 17.50 -0.51 -5.53
C ARG A 200 17.28 0.91 -5.03
N HIS A 201 16.04 1.39 -5.12
CA HIS A 201 15.67 2.70 -4.60
C HIS A 201 15.76 2.75 -3.06
N ALA A 202 15.32 1.71 -2.37
CA ALA A 202 15.43 1.59 -0.92
C ALA A 202 16.90 1.58 -0.44
N GLN A 203 17.78 0.84 -1.11
CA GLN A 203 19.22 0.83 -0.82
C GLN A 203 19.83 2.23 -0.99
N LYS A 204 19.54 2.90 -2.12
CA LYS A 204 20.02 4.26 -2.39
C LYS A 204 19.50 5.28 -1.36
N LEU A 205 18.22 5.20 -1.01
CA LEU A 205 17.55 6.10 -0.07
C LEU A 205 18.13 5.98 1.34
N THR A 206 18.37 4.75 1.79
CA THR A 206 18.81 4.47 3.16
C THR A 206 20.32 4.42 3.33
N ARG A 207 21.07 4.30 2.22
CA ARG A 207 22.51 4.01 2.17
C ARG A 207 22.87 2.68 2.86
N VAL A 208 21.96 1.71 2.83
CA VAL A 208 22.17 0.36 3.34
C VAL A 208 22.13 -0.60 2.17
N GLU A 209 23.22 -1.34 1.96
CA GLU A 209 23.35 -2.28 0.83
C GLU A 209 22.65 -3.62 1.10
N ALA A 210 22.70 -4.14 2.33
CA ALA A 210 22.11 -5.42 2.66
C ALA A 210 20.58 -5.33 2.68
N ILE A 211 19.91 -6.21 1.94
CA ILE A 211 18.46 -6.45 2.05
C ILE A 211 18.30 -7.80 2.73
N ASP A 212 17.65 -7.79 3.89
CA ASP A 212 17.41 -8.99 4.70
C ASP A 212 16.10 -9.67 4.27
N THR A 213 15.03 -8.88 4.14
CA THR A 213 13.69 -9.39 3.88
C THR A 213 12.95 -8.48 2.89
N VAL A 214 12.22 -9.11 1.97
CA VAL A 214 11.22 -8.45 1.12
C VAL A 214 9.90 -9.18 1.31
N VAL A 215 8.84 -8.45 1.65
CA VAL A 215 7.50 -8.98 1.90
C VAL A 215 6.44 -8.12 1.21
N GLY A 216 5.40 -8.74 0.65
CA GLY A 216 4.34 -8.05 -0.08
C GLY A 216 4.13 -8.59 -1.49
N GLY A 217 3.32 -7.89 -2.29
CA GLY A 217 3.05 -8.23 -3.67
C GLY A 217 4.21 -7.89 -4.61
N THR A 218 4.30 -8.63 -5.71
CA THR A 218 5.30 -8.42 -6.78
C THR A 218 4.68 -8.21 -8.16
N HIS A 219 3.36 -8.25 -8.26
CA HIS A 219 2.59 -8.11 -9.51
C HIS A 219 3.05 -9.01 -10.67
N LEU A 220 3.49 -10.25 -10.38
CA LEU A 220 4.03 -11.17 -11.38
C LEU A 220 3.01 -12.18 -11.94
N ILE A 221 1.76 -12.14 -11.46
CA ILE A 221 0.69 -12.94 -12.06
C ILE A 221 0.34 -12.30 -13.40
N ARG A 222 0.53 -13.05 -14.48
CA ARG A 222 0.16 -12.57 -15.82
C ARG A 222 -1.38 -12.49 -15.93
N PRO A 223 -1.94 -11.33 -16.29
CA PRO A 223 -3.36 -11.20 -16.61
C PRO A 223 -3.74 -11.89 -17.91
#